data_AF-A0AAW5EJ85-F1
#
_entry.id   AF-A0AAW5EJ85-F1
#
_cell.length_a   1.000
_cell.length_b   1.000
_cell.length_c   1.000
_cell.angle_alpha   90.00
_cell.angle_beta   90.00
_cell.angle_gamma   90.00
#
_symmetry.space_group_name_H-M   'P 1'
#
loop_
_entity.id
_entity.type
_entity.pdbx_description
1 polymer ?
#
loop_
_entity_poly.entity_id
_entity_poly.type
_entity_poly.pdbx_seq_one_letter_code
_entity_poly.pdbx_strand_id
1 'polypeptide(L)'
;METLHEHVEELPQNSPSDFDTEGQENLTENEHIAAQIEKLESKFDRNPDGSDRWGRFVDSPVRDQYGQIWMIWENPAASSSIPKDRYQIYKILNDEDEFRYAFIKELEVDRYPGYHKTSYEFFVGPDDGRDETITVFFNDDGVIEYVHCYSYLEERKRLYEKYERAQKKLAEASIINSLTIAA
;
A
#
# COMPACT_ATOMS: atom_id res chain seq x y z
N MET A 1 -38.46 3.30 -42.29
CA MET A 1 -37.24 2.63 -41.77
C MET A 1 -36.09 3.56 -42.11
N GLU A 2 -35.76 4.53 -41.26
CA GLU A 2 -35.15 4.38 -39.92
C GLU A 2 -33.74 3.77 -40.02
N THR A 3 -32.73 4.62 -39.85
CA THR A 3 -31.72 4.50 -38.78
C THR A 3 -30.82 5.73 -38.79
N LEU A 4 -31.08 6.59 -37.80
CA LEU A 4 -30.07 7.45 -37.16
C LEU A 4 -29.08 6.53 -36.44
N HIS A 5 -27.78 6.82 -36.52
CA HIS A 5 -26.77 6.60 -35.47
C HIS A 5 -25.56 7.45 -35.85
N GLU A 6 -25.48 8.65 -35.29
CA GLU A 6 -24.70 8.98 -34.09
C GLU A 6 -23.25 9.31 -34.44
N HIS A 7 -23.06 10.61 -34.56
CA HIS A 7 -21.79 11.30 -34.50
C HIS A 7 -21.19 11.06 -33.10
N VAL A 8 -20.16 10.22 -33.02
CA VAL A 8 -19.33 10.14 -31.80
C VAL A 8 -18.27 11.23 -31.95
N GLU A 9 -18.44 12.30 -31.19
CA GLU A 9 -17.40 13.30 -30.96
C GLU A 9 -16.13 12.59 -30.45
N GLU A 10 -15.04 12.70 -31.21
CA GLU A 10 -13.71 12.34 -30.73
C GLU A 10 -13.34 13.27 -29.57
N LEU A 11 -13.50 12.77 -28.35
CA LEU A 11 -12.87 13.36 -27.17
C LEU A 11 -11.35 13.30 -27.35
N PRO A 12 -10.62 14.41 -27.19
CA PRO A 12 -9.16 14.36 -27.20
C PRO A 12 -8.70 13.53 -26.00
N GLN A 13 -8.07 12.39 -26.28
CA GLN A 13 -7.28 11.63 -25.31
C GLN A 13 -6.04 12.42 -24.93
N ASN A 14 -6.22 13.41 -24.06
CA ASN A 14 -5.12 13.95 -23.28
C ASN A 14 -5.04 13.14 -21.99
N SER A 15 -4.34 12.01 -22.06
CA SER A 15 -3.82 11.32 -20.88
C SER A 15 -3.04 12.34 -20.04
N PRO A 16 -3.36 12.58 -18.76
CA PRO A 16 -2.43 13.27 -17.87
C PRO A 16 -1.45 12.21 -17.35
N SER A 17 -0.60 11.70 -18.25
CA SER A 17 0.47 10.78 -17.89
C SER A 17 1.81 11.51 -17.96
N ASP A 18 1.93 12.59 -17.18
CA ASP A 18 3.23 13.11 -16.74
C ASP A 18 3.68 12.31 -15.50
N PHE A 19 3.80 10.99 -15.67
CA PHE A 19 4.54 10.12 -14.76
C PHE A 19 5.72 9.50 -15.52
N ASP A 20 6.47 10.35 -16.24
CA ASP A 20 7.87 10.06 -16.54
C ASP A 20 8.69 10.30 -15.27
N THR A 21 8.61 9.39 -14.30
CA THR A 21 9.70 9.22 -13.33
C THR A 21 10.68 8.20 -13.91
N GLU A 22 11.65 8.78 -14.59
CA GLU A 22 12.93 8.23 -15.01
C GLU A 22 13.41 7.09 -14.10
N GLY A 23 13.64 5.92 -14.71
CA GLY A 23 14.10 4.68 -14.10
C GLY A 23 15.56 4.74 -13.63
N GLN A 24 15.82 5.59 -12.64
CA GLN A 24 16.91 5.40 -11.70
C GLN A 24 16.27 5.04 -10.37
N GLU A 25 16.15 3.74 -10.08
CA GLU A 25 16.03 3.30 -8.70
C GLU A 25 17.11 4.02 -7.90
N ASN A 26 16.68 4.90 -6.99
CA ASN A 26 17.57 5.83 -6.32
C ASN A 26 18.46 4.98 -5.41
N LEU A 27 19.66 4.62 -5.88
CA LEU A 27 20.58 3.69 -5.20
C LEU A 27 20.75 4.04 -3.72
N THR A 28 20.79 5.34 -3.42
CA THR A 28 20.84 5.89 -2.05
C THR A 28 19.62 5.53 -1.20
N GLU A 29 18.42 5.57 -1.79
CA GLU A 29 17.17 5.17 -1.13
C GLU A 29 17.16 3.67 -0.85
N ASN A 30 17.60 2.85 -1.81
CA ASN A 30 17.68 1.40 -1.65
C ASN A 30 18.69 1.00 -0.57
N GLU A 31 19.87 1.64 -0.52
CA GLU A 31 20.87 1.44 0.53
C GLU A 31 20.33 1.83 1.91
N HIS A 32 19.59 2.95 1.98
CA HIS A 32 18.96 3.40 3.21
C HIS A 32 17.89 2.42 3.71
N ILE A 33 17.02 1.94 2.83
CA ILE A 33 15.99 0.94 3.15
C ILE A 33 16.65 -0.36 3.62
N ALA A 34 17.69 -0.84 2.94
CA ALA A 34 18.42 -2.03 3.34
C ALA A 34 19.03 -1.90 4.74
N ALA A 35 19.68 -0.77 5.03
CA ALA A 35 20.25 -0.50 6.35
C ALA A 35 19.18 -0.44 7.46
N GLN A 36 18.00 0.10 7.16
CA GLN A 36 16.87 0.08 8.10
C GLN A 36 16.34 -1.32 8.35
N ILE A 37 16.24 -2.16 7.31
CA ILE A 37 15.82 -3.55 7.44
C ILE A 37 16.79 -4.30 8.33
N GLU A 38 18.10 -4.18 8.11
CA GLU A 38 19.12 -4.81 8.97
C GLU A 38 19.03 -4.34 10.43
N LYS A 39 18.86 -3.02 10.63
CA LYS A 39 18.65 -2.43 11.97
C LYS A 39 17.38 -2.99 12.64
N LEU A 40 16.31 -3.19 11.90
CA LEU A 40 15.05 -3.74 12.41
C LEU A 40 15.20 -5.23 12.75
N GLU A 41 15.73 -6.03 11.81
CA GLU A 41 15.95 -7.47 11.96
C GLU A 41 16.89 -7.78 13.14
N SER A 42 17.89 -6.91 13.41
CA SER A 42 18.79 -7.06 14.56
C SER A 42 18.10 -6.99 15.94
N LYS A 43 16.89 -6.41 16.00
CA LYS A 43 16.09 -6.27 17.23
C LYS A 43 15.10 -7.41 17.42
N PHE A 44 14.94 -8.29 16.42
CA PHE A 44 14.01 -9.39 16.52
C PHE A 44 14.49 -10.41 17.56
N ASP A 45 13.53 -10.96 18.30
CA ASP A 45 13.79 -12.06 19.22
C ASP A 45 14.38 -13.24 18.45
N ARG A 46 15.33 -13.93 19.08
CA ARG A 46 15.89 -15.20 18.57
C ARG A 46 15.26 -16.40 19.24
N ASN A 47 15.31 -17.55 18.59
CA ASN A 47 14.96 -18.81 19.19
C ASN A 47 15.95 -19.19 20.31
N PRO A 48 15.59 -20.08 21.26
CA PRO A 48 16.48 -20.50 22.34
C PRO A 48 17.80 -21.13 21.87
N ASP A 49 17.81 -21.73 20.67
CA ASP A 49 19.00 -22.30 20.04
C ASP A 49 19.87 -21.25 19.31
N GLY A 50 19.48 -19.97 19.36
CA GLY A 50 20.17 -18.84 18.74
C GLY A 50 19.84 -18.61 17.26
N SER A 51 18.99 -19.44 16.66
CA SER A 51 18.51 -19.24 15.28
C SER A 51 17.54 -18.06 15.17
N ASP A 52 17.42 -17.50 13.96
CA ASP A 52 16.47 -16.44 13.69
C ASP A 52 15.04 -16.97 13.82
N ARG A 53 14.23 -16.27 14.62
CA ARG A 53 12.82 -16.63 14.83
C ARG A 53 11.93 -16.21 13.66
N TRP A 54 12.35 -15.18 12.93
CA TRP A 54 11.57 -14.52 11.89
C TRP A 54 12.35 -14.60 10.57
N GLY A 55 11.71 -15.15 9.55
CA GLY A 55 12.17 -15.12 8.16
C GLY A 55 11.38 -14.09 7.35
N ARG A 56 11.94 -13.59 6.27
CA ARG A 56 11.20 -12.72 5.34
C ARG A 56 10.11 -13.55 4.66
N PHE A 57 8.85 -13.12 4.80
CA PHE A 57 7.72 -13.73 4.10
C PHE A 57 7.65 -13.23 2.66
N VAL A 58 7.98 -11.95 2.47
CA VAL A 58 8.23 -11.34 1.16
C VAL A 58 9.69 -10.90 1.16
N ASP A 59 10.47 -11.41 0.21
CA ASP A 59 11.94 -11.25 0.22
C ASP A 59 12.41 -9.81 0.06
N SER A 60 11.62 -8.99 -0.62
CA SER A 60 11.94 -7.61 -0.99
C SER A 60 10.88 -6.61 -0.52
N PRO A 61 11.27 -5.36 -0.27
CA PRO A 61 10.31 -4.32 0.11
C PRO A 61 9.29 -4.06 -0.99
N VAL A 62 8.03 -3.88 -0.60
CA VAL A 62 6.93 -3.63 -1.53
C VAL A 62 6.52 -2.17 -1.42
N ARG A 63 6.60 -1.43 -2.53
CA ARG A 63 6.12 -0.05 -2.61
C ARG A 63 4.65 -0.02 -3.00
N ASP A 64 3.83 0.69 -2.24
CA ASP A 64 2.40 0.85 -2.54
C ASP A 64 2.13 2.02 -3.53
N GLN A 65 0.86 2.23 -3.87
CA GLN A 65 0.44 3.27 -4.81
C GLN A 65 0.71 4.71 -4.33
N TYR A 66 1.05 4.88 -3.06
CA TYR A 66 1.34 6.17 -2.46
C TYR A 66 2.83 6.39 -2.20
N GLY A 67 3.67 5.37 -2.38
CA GLY A 67 5.11 5.42 -2.14
C GLY A 67 5.54 4.82 -0.80
N GLN A 68 4.60 4.31 0.01
CA GLN A 68 4.93 3.70 1.29
C GLN A 68 5.64 2.36 1.04
N ILE A 69 6.64 2.05 1.85
CA ILE A 69 7.42 0.81 1.73
C ILE A 69 6.94 -0.18 2.79
N TRP A 70 6.63 -1.40 2.38
CA TRP A 70 6.09 -2.45 3.22
C TRP A 70 7.04 -3.65 3.26
N MET A 71 7.12 -4.29 4.43
CA MET A 71 7.86 -5.53 4.63
C MET A 71 7.07 -6.48 5.53
N ILE A 72 7.16 -7.78 5.23
CA ILE A 72 6.41 -8.84 5.92
C ILE A 72 7.40 -9.94 6.31
N TRP A 73 7.36 -10.33 7.57
CA TRP A 73 8.10 -11.47 8.11
C TRP A 73 7.13 -12.54 8.61
N GLU A 74 7.59 -13.78 8.54
CA GLU A 74 6.93 -14.99 9.02
C GLU A 74 7.79 -15.66 10.10
N ASN A 75 7.14 -16.17 11.14
CA ASN A 75 7.71 -17.14 12.06
C ASN A 75 7.18 -18.53 11.69
N PRO A 76 7.96 -19.36 10.98
CA PRO A 76 7.50 -20.67 10.49
C PRO A 76 7.28 -21.67 11.64
N ALA A 77 7.90 -21.44 12.80
CA ALA A 77 7.70 -22.26 13.99
C ALA A 77 6.40 -21.93 14.75
N ALA A 78 5.69 -20.85 14.36
CA ALA A 78 4.45 -20.45 15.02
C ALA A 78 3.29 -21.38 14.64
N SER A 79 2.90 -22.25 15.59
CA SER A 79 1.70 -23.09 15.48
C SER A 79 0.40 -22.35 15.82
N SER A 80 0.48 -21.12 16.31
CA SER A 80 -0.69 -20.30 16.68
C SER A 80 -1.54 -19.99 15.45
N SER A 81 -2.86 -20.08 15.61
CA SER A 81 -3.82 -19.60 14.60
C SER A 81 -3.99 -18.08 14.65
N ILE A 82 -3.35 -17.40 15.61
CA ILE A 82 -3.42 -15.95 15.74
C ILE A 82 -2.38 -15.35 14.78
N PRO A 83 -2.80 -14.54 13.78
CA PRO A 83 -1.90 -14.05 12.75
C PRO A 83 -0.67 -13.31 13.28
N LYS A 84 -0.83 -12.47 14.33
CA LYS A 84 0.28 -11.70 14.93
C LYS A 84 1.38 -12.54 15.59
N ASP A 85 1.10 -13.80 15.90
CA ASP A 85 2.10 -14.71 16.47
C ASP A 85 2.96 -15.36 15.36
N ARG A 86 2.42 -15.41 14.14
CA ARG A 86 3.06 -15.98 12.95
C ARG A 86 3.63 -14.93 12.02
N TYR A 87 3.09 -13.71 11.98
CA TYR A 87 3.52 -12.68 11.06
C TYR A 87 3.79 -11.37 11.78
N GLN A 88 4.75 -10.61 11.25
CA GLN A 88 4.94 -9.21 11.59
C GLN A 88 5.01 -8.40 10.32
N ILE A 89 4.32 -7.25 10.32
CA ILE A 89 4.25 -6.35 9.17
C ILE A 89 4.77 -5.00 9.63
N TYR A 90 5.67 -4.42 8.85
CA TYR A 90 6.18 -3.08 9.07
C TYR A 90 6.07 -2.24 7.81
N LYS A 91 5.93 -0.93 7.99
CA LYS A 91 5.93 0.03 6.88
C LYS A 91 6.70 1.30 7.17
N ILE A 92 7.24 1.93 6.13
CA ILE A 92 7.77 3.29 6.14
C ILE A 92 6.72 4.19 5.48
N LEU A 93 6.34 5.27 6.17
CA LEU A 93 5.48 6.31 5.61
C LEU A 93 6.31 7.26 4.73
N ASN A 94 5.68 7.89 3.73
CA ASN A 94 6.36 8.74 2.75
C ASN A 94 7.21 9.88 3.33
N ASP A 95 6.84 10.37 4.51
CA ASP A 95 7.47 11.48 5.21
C ASP A 95 8.36 11.03 6.38
N GLU A 96 8.61 9.72 6.50
CA GLU A 96 9.34 9.14 7.62
C GLU A 96 10.53 8.30 7.16
N ASP A 97 11.52 8.22 8.06
CA ASP A 97 12.77 7.48 7.85
C ASP A 97 12.85 6.22 8.70
N GLU A 98 11.75 5.73 9.28
CA GLU A 98 11.77 4.53 10.13
C GLU A 98 10.57 3.62 9.93
N PHE A 99 10.81 2.31 9.94
CA PHE A 99 9.77 1.29 9.95
C PHE A 99 8.89 1.38 11.20
N ARG A 100 7.58 1.43 10.98
CA ARG A 100 6.54 1.31 12.01
C ARG A 100 5.82 -0.01 11.89
N TYR A 101 5.51 -0.60 13.04
CA TYR A 101 4.72 -1.82 13.10
C TYR A 101 3.28 -1.56 12.64
N ALA A 102 2.79 -2.36 11.71
CA ALA A 102 1.41 -2.37 11.26
C ALA A 102 0.67 -3.51 11.96
N PHE A 103 -0.33 -3.16 12.78
CA PHE A 103 -1.05 -4.15 13.58
C PHE A 103 -1.92 -5.04 12.70
N ILE A 104 -1.71 -6.36 12.79
CA ILE A 104 -2.49 -7.36 12.05
C ILE A 104 -3.79 -7.63 12.79
N LYS A 105 -4.91 -7.24 12.17
CA LYS A 105 -6.24 -7.47 12.72
C LYS A 105 -6.76 -8.83 12.31
N GLU A 106 -6.55 -9.16 11.04
CA GLU A 106 -7.10 -10.35 10.43
C GLU A 106 -6.20 -10.80 9.27
N LEU A 107 -6.22 -12.10 9.03
CA LEU A 107 -5.57 -12.74 7.91
C LEU A 107 -6.57 -13.70 7.28
N GLU A 108 -6.90 -13.46 6.03
CA GLU A 108 -7.70 -14.34 5.20
C GLU A 108 -6.77 -15.08 4.23
N VAL A 109 -6.91 -16.41 4.14
CA VAL A 109 -6.08 -17.25 3.26
C VAL A 109 -7.00 -18.03 2.35
N ASP A 110 -7.03 -17.67 1.08
CA ASP A 110 -7.87 -18.32 0.08
C ASP A 110 -7.02 -19.14 -0.89
N ARG A 111 -7.51 -20.34 -1.19
CA ARG A 111 -6.93 -21.19 -2.23
C ARG A 111 -7.87 -21.20 -3.43
N TYR A 112 -7.29 -21.01 -4.61
CA TYR A 112 -7.98 -21.02 -5.88
C TYR A 112 -7.47 -22.19 -6.75
N PRO A 113 -7.96 -23.43 -6.55
CA PRO A 113 -7.44 -24.61 -7.24
C PRO A 113 -7.53 -24.53 -8.76
N GLY A 114 -8.59 -23.90 -9.29
CA GLY A 114 -8.76 -23.73 -10.74
C GLY A 114 -7.76 -22.76 -11.37
N TYR A 115 -7.11 -21.92 -10.57
CA TYR A 115 -6.10 -20.96 -11.00
C TYR A 115 -4.71 -21.32 -10.49
N HIS A 116 -4.55 -22.44 -9.76
CA HIS A 116 -3.27 -22.87 -9.20
C HIS A 116 -2.60 -21.79 -8.32
N LYS A 117 -3.43 -21.12 -7.49
CA LYS A 117 -3.03 -19.95 -6.71
C LYS A 117 -3.51 -20.01 -5.26
N THR A 118 -2.74 -19.37 -4.38
CA THR A 118 -3.12 -19.12 -2.98
C THR A 118 -2.90 -17.64 -2.68
N SER A 119 -3.87 -16.96 -2.08
CA SER A 119 -3.73 -15.59 -1.57
C SER A 119 -3.63 -15.57 -0.06
N TYR A 120 -2.82 -14.65 0.44
CA TYR A 120 -2.75 -14.25 1.84
C TYR A 120 -3.13 -12.78 1.89
N GLU A 121 -4.28 -12.49 2.48
CA GLU A 121 -4.81 -11.13 2.61
C GLU A 121 -4.74 -10.69 4.07
N PHE A 122 -3.82 -9.79 4.36
CA PHE A 122 -3.63 -9.17 5.66
C PHE A 122 -4.45 -7.90 5.75
N PHE A 123 -5.29 -7.80 6.78
CA PHE A 123 -5.96 -6.57 7.15
C PHE A 123 -5.20 -5.92 8.29
N VAL A 124 -4.63 -4.75 8.01
CA VAL A 124 -3.76 -4.04 8.95
C VAL A 124 -4.27 -2.63 9.21
N GLY A 125 -3.89 -2.07 10.35
CA GLY A 125 -4.25 -0.71 10.72
C GLY A 125 -4.35 -0.50 12.24
N PRO A 126 -4.54 0.75 12.68
CA PRO A 126 -4.81 1.08 14.09
C PRO A 126 -6.04 0.33 14.61
N ASP A 127 -6.13 0.02 15.90
CA ASP A 127 -7.15 -0.85 16.50
C ASP A 127 -8.62 -0.47 16.18
N ASP A 128 -8.90 0.76 15.78
CA ASP A 128 -10.24 1.32 15.52
C ASP A 128 -10.89 0.94 14.16
N GLY A 129 -10.16 0.40 13.16
CA GLY A 129 -10.79 -0.07 11.90
C GLY A 129 -9.86 -0.82 10.91
N ARG A 130 -10.40 -1.47 9.87
CA ARG A 130 -9.56 -1.98 8.76
C ARG A 130 -9.18 -0.78 7.90
N ASP A 131 -7.91 -0.40 7.91
CA ASP A 131 -7.47 0.82 7.24
C ASP A 131 -6.59 0.54 6.02
N GLU A 132 -5.98 -0.65 5.95
CA GLU A 132 -5.05 -1.01 4.90
C GLU A 132 -5.09 -2.52 4.67
N THR A 133 -4.82 -2.93 3.44
CA THR A 133 -4.82 -4.34 3.03
C THR A 133 -3.52 -4.66 2.34
N ILE A 134 -2.95 -5.82 2.65
CA ILE A 134 -1.81 -6.38 1.90
C ILE A 134 -2.21 -7.75 1.39
N THR A 135 -2.13 -7.95 0.08
CA THR A 135 -2.46 -9.21 -0.58
C THR A 135 -1.20 -9.80 -1.20
N VAL A 136 -0.78 -10.98 -0.76
CA VAL A 136 0.34 -11.74 -1.32
C VAL A 136 -0.22 -12.95 -2.07
N PHE A 137 0.08 -13.06 -3.36
CA PHE A 137 -0.32 -14.20 -4.18
C PHE A 137 0.86 -15.14 -4.41
N PHE A 138 0.62 -16.42 -4.17
CA PHE A 138 1.54 -17.50 -4.46
C PHE A 138 0.98 -18.37 -5.59
N ASN A 139 1.84 -18.80 -6.49
CA ASN A 139 1.55 -19.91 -7.39
C ASN A 139 1.62 -21.26 -6.62
N ASP A 140 1.15 -22.34 -7.24
CA ASP A 140 1.18 -23.70 -6.65
C ASP A 140 2.59 -24.18 -6.25
N ASP A 141 3.65 -23.66 -6.88
CA ASP A 141 5.05 -23.95 -6.53
C ASP A 141 5.52 -23.22 -5.27
N GLY A 142 4.66 -22.41 -4.63
CA GLY A 142 5.00 -21.61 -3.45
C GLY A 142 5.84 -20.37 -3.75
N VAL A 143 5.99 -20.01 -5.03
CA VAL A 143 6.66 -18.78 -5.46
C VAL A 143 5.67 -17.63 -5.46
N ILE A 144 6.08 -16.49 -4.91
CA ILE A 144 5.30 -15.24 -4.96
C ILE A 144 5.14 -14.81 -6.41
N GLU A 145 3.90 -14.70 -6.85
CA GLU A 145 3.54 -14.17 -8.16
C GLU A 145 3.42 -12.64 -8.12
N TYR A 146 2.76 -12.13 -7.08
CA TYR A 146 2.42 -10.72 -6.97
C TYR A 146 2.14 -10.32 -5.53
N VAL A 147 2.50 -9.09 -5.16
CA VAL A 147 2.13 -8.47 -3.89
C VAL A 147 1.48 -7.13 -4.15
N HIS A 148 0.34 -6.88 -3.50
CA HIS A 148 -0.37 -5.62 -3.56
C HIS A 148 -0.57 -5.07 -2.16
N CYS A 149 -0.11 -3.84 -1.94
CA CYS A 149 -0.40 -3.09 -0.72
C CYS A 149 -1.37 -1.96 -1.09
N TYR A 150 -2.45 -1.83 -0.33
CA TYR A 150 -3.46 -0.80 -0.52
C TYR A 150 -3.73 -0.05 0.78
N SER A 151 -3.42 1.24 0.81
CA SER A 151 -3.71 2.10 1.97
C SER A 151 -5.02 2.89 1.79
N TYR A 152 -6.12 2.39 2.34
CA TYR A 152 -7.39 3.13 2.35
C TYR A 152 -7.28 4.42 3.19
N LEU A 153 -6.46 4.39 4.25
CA LEU A 153 -6.21 5.56 5.10
C LEU A 153 -5.61 6.74 4.31
N GLU A 154 -4.58 6.46 3.51
CA GLU A 154 -3.93 7.49 2.69
C GLU A 154 -4.85 7.96 1.55
N GLU A 155 -5.65 7.07 0.95
CA GLU A 155 -6.67 7.45 -0.03
C GLU A 155 -7.67 8.44 0.57
N ARG A 156 -8.20 8.10 1.75
CA ARG A 156 -9.18 8.92 2.44
C ARG A 156 -8.60 10.29 2.83
N LYS A 157 -7.35 10.32 3.30
CA LYS A 157 -6.64 11.58 3.62
C LYS A 157 -6.55 12.48 2.39
N ARG A 158 -6.10 11.95 1.25
CA ARG A 158 -5.99 12.70 0.00
C ARG A 158 -7.34 13.18 -0.53
N LEU A 159 -8.38 12.38 -0.36
CA LEU A 159 -9.75 12.76 -0.73
C LEU A 159 -10.22 13.98 0.09
N TYR A 160 -10.02 13.96 1.41
CA TYR A 160 -10.36 15.10 2.28
C TYR A 160 -9.57 16.36 1.93
N GLU A 161 -8.25 16.25 1.73
CA GLU A 161 -7.43 17.40 1.33
C GLU A 161 -7.89 18.00 -0.01
N LYS A 162 -8.26 17.15 -0.98
CA LYS A 162 -8.82 17.60 -2.27
C LYS A 162 -10.13 18.35 -2.07
N TYR A 163 -11.02 17.80 -1.22
CA TYR A 163 -12.29 18.44 -0.89
C TYR A 163 -12.11 19.80 -0.21
N GLU A 164 -11.22 19.91 0.78
CA GLU A 164 -10.92 21.17 1.46
C GLU A 164 -10.37 22.24 0.50
N ARG A 165 -9.43 21.86 -0.38
CA ARG A 165 -8.91 22.77 -1.41
C ARG A 165 -10.01 23.26 -2.35
N ALA A 166 -10.94 22.39 -2.73
CA ALA A 166 -12.07 22.76 -3.59
C ALA A 166 -13.03 23.73 -2.87
N GLN A 167 -13.35 23.48 -1.60
CA GLN A 167 -14.20 24.37 -0.79
C GLN A 167 -13.56 25.77 -0.64
N LYS A 168 -12.25 25.82 -0.38
CA LYS A 168 -11.53 27.10 -0.28
C LYS A 168 -11.61 27.92 -1.58
N LYS A 169 -11.36 27.28 -2.72
CA LYS A 169 -11.45 27.93 -4.04
C LYS A 169 -12.87 28.43 -4.35
N LEU A 170 -13.89 27.65 -3.99
CA LEU A 170 -15.29 28.05 -4.17
C LEU A 170 -15.66 29.26 -3.31
N ALA A 171 -15.20 29.30 -2.06
CA ALA A 171 -15.41 30.44 -1.18
C ALA A 171 -14.70 31.71 -1.69
N GLU A 172 -13.45 31.59 -2.12
CA GLU A 172 -12.69 32.70 -2.72
C GLU A 172 -13.39 33.26 -3.98
N ALA A 173 -13.87 32.38 -4.87
CA ALA A 173 -14.63 32.78 -6.06
C ALA A 173 -15.96 33.49 -5.71
N SER A 174 -16.66 33.00 -4.68
CA SER A 174 -17.91 33.61 -4.19
C SER A 174 -17.70 35.03 -3.66
N ILE A 175 -16.61 35.26 -2.90
CA ILE A 175 -16.23 36.57 -2.39
C ILE A 175 -15.91 37.54 -3.54
N ILE A 176 -15.11 37.10 -4.52
CA ILE A 176 -14.75 37.91 -5.70
C ILE A 176 -16.00 38.31 -6.48
N ASN A 177 -16.93 37.39 -6.70
CA ASN A 177 -18.16 37.67 -7.43
C ASN A 177 -19.04 38.70 -6.69
N SER A 178 -19.13 38.59 -5.36
CA SER A 178 -19.89 39.53 -4.53
C SER A 178 -19.28 40.94 -4.53
N LEU A 179 -17.95 41.06 -4.50
CA LEU A 179 -17.24 42.34 -4.61
C LEU A 179 -17.39 42.97 -6.01
N THR A 180 -17.43 42.15 -7.06
CA THR A 180 -17.59 42.63 -8.45
C THR A 180 -19.00 43.16 -8.70
N ILE A 181 -20.04 42.54 -8.12
CA ILE A 181 -21.44 43.00 -8.25
C ILE A 181 -21.69 44.30 -7.46
N ALA A 182 -20.92 44.54 -6.39
CA ALA A 182 -21.07 45.71 -5.52
C ALA A 182 -20.34 46.97 -6.02
N ALA A 183 -19.51 46.87 -7.07
CA ALA A 183 -18.73 47.97 -7.66
C ALA A 183 -19.41 48.52 -8.93
#